data_AF-A0AAD4NV17-F1
#
_entry.id   AF-A0AAD4NV17-F1
#
_cell.length_a   1.000
_cell.length_b   1.000
_cell.length_c   1.000
_cell.angle_alpha   90.00
_cell.angle_beta   90.00
_cell.angle_gamma   90.00
#
_symmetry.space_group_name_H-M   'P 1'
#
loop_
_entity.id
_entity.type
_entity.pdbx_description
1 polymer ?
#
loop_
_entity_poly.entity_id
_entity_poly.type
_entity_poly.pdbx_seq_one_letter_code
_entity_poly.pdbx_strand_id
1 'polypeptide(L)'
;MPSLQHLHLVALAAGGHRFALKMLPSSKLKYVYIFGCGIRFRLLRKIVVGQSLLGVAFRPDPAQIEEITGSDISVPDLLASLTDSKLSLKKLTLFPMGIRLEYSSLLMFKNLEALEVPYAGVLDIPRDETDPKAIYALLADQLPANLTHISLRYLAYDIQTKVIIGQLALLKTRKMFSRLDMARFIFYNAVAFPSIAQVLSIGGPTGALDAGTIWDPLPNFVPKVQEEFGKLYKEAGIYMLVKQSDY
;
A
#
# COMPACT_ATOMS: atom_id res chain seq x y z
N MET A 1 24.41 -0.92 16.80
CA MET A 1 24.16 0.53 16.88
C MET A 1 23.04 0.81 17.88
N PRO A 2 23.34 1.10 19.16
CA PRO A 2 22.33 1.16 20.23
C PRO A 2 21.43 2.42 20.20
N SER A 3 21.74 3.39 19.34
CA SER A 3 21.00 4.66 19.21
C SER A 3 20.27 4.81 17.86
N LEU A 4 20.28 3.79 17.01
CA LEU A 4 19.66 3.89 15.68
C LEU A 4 18.14 4.10 15.83
N GLN A 5 17.64 5.18 15.23
CA GLN A 5 16.20 5.52 15.24
C GLN A 5 15.56 5.32 13.86
N HIS A 6 16.35 5.35 12.80
CA HIS A 6 15.88 5.25 11.42
C HIS A 6 16.63 4.12 10.72
N LEU A 7 15.89 3.17 10.14
CA LEU A 7 16.43 2.14 9.28
C LEU A 7 15.88 2.32 7.88
N HIS A 8 16.78 2.52 6.92
CA HIS A 8 16.44 2.71 5.52
C HIS A 8 17.18 1.63 4.72
N LEU A 9 16.43 0.73 4.09
CA LEU A 9 16.94 -0.32 3.21
C LEU A 9 16.37 -0.03 1.81
N VAL A 10 17.25 0.07 0.82
CA VAL A 10 16.88 0.41 -0.56
C VAL A 10 17.65 -0.45 -1.54
N ALA A 11 16.97 -1.09 -2.50
CA ALA A 11 17.61 -1.88 -3.57
C ALA A 11 18.56 -2.97 -3.01
N LEU A 12 18.05 -3.80 -2.10
CA LEU A 12 18.86 -4.77 -1.35
C LEU A 12 18.17 -6.13 -1.28
N ALA A 13 18.95 -7.18 -1.56
CA ALA A 13 18.59 -8.57 -1.35
C ALA A 13 19.14 -9.09 -0.01
N ALA A 14 18.32 -9.14 1.04
CA ALA A 14 18.68 -9.61 2.36
C ALA A 14 18.04 -10.98 2.72
N GLY A 15 18.70 -12.07 2.30
CA GLY A 15 18.27 -13.46 2.55
C GLY A 15 19.07 -14.25 3.59
N GLY A 16 20.31 -13.84 3.91
CA GLY A 16 21.23 -14.63 4.73
C GLY A 16 21.01 -14.47 6.24
N HIS A 17 21.12 -15.57 7.01
CA HIS A 17 21.09 -15.56 8.48
C HIS A 17 22.15 -14.65 9.13
N ARG A 18 23.27 -14.38 8.43
CA ARG A 18 24.37 -13.54 8.92
C ARG A 18 23.99 -12.06 9.04
N PHE A 19 23.00 -11.59 8.28
CA PHE A 19 22.52 -10.20 8.35
C PHE A 19 21.75 -9.92 9.66
N ALA A 20 21.09 -10.94 10.23
CA ALA A 20 20.12 -10.81 11.32
C ALA A 20 20.72 -10.76 12.73
N LEU A 21 21.92 -11.30 12.95
CA LEU A 21 22.38 -11.65 14.31
C LEU A 21 23.41 -10.69 14.91
N LYS A 22 24.09 -9.85 14.11
CA LYS A 22 25.10 -8.92 14.63
C LYS A 22 24.75 -7.44 14.52
N MET A 23 23.74 -7.04 13.74
CA MET A 23 23.53 -5.62 13.42
C MET A 23 22.29 -4.93 14.00
N LEU A 24 21.20 -5.62 14.37
CA LEU A 24 19.98 -4.96 14.85
C LEU A 24 19.27 -5.85 15.91
N PRO A 25 18.76 -5.29 17.03
CA PRO A 25 18.02 -4.03 17.06
C PRO A 25 18.52 -3.03 18.11
N SER A 26 18.62 -1.77 17.69
CA SER A 26 18.36 -0.67 18.62
C SER A 26 16.93 -0.82 19.14
N SER A 27 16.69 -0.77 20.45
CA SER A 27 15.34 -0.67 21.03
C SER A 27 14.69 0.71 20.80
N LYS A 28 15.40 1.60 20.08
CA LYS A 28 15.00 2.99 19.81
C LYS A 28 14.57 3.21 18.37
N LEU A 29 14.35 2.16 17.56
CA LEU A 29 13.86 2.36 16.20
C LEU A 29 12.48 3.05 16.25
N LYS A 30 12.36 4.09 15.43
CA LYS A 30 11.13 4.88 15.23
C LYS A 30 10.64 4.78 13.80
N TYR A 31 11.54 4.57 12.84
CA TYR A 31 11.17 4.50 11.44
C TYR A 31 11.87 3.35 10.74
N VAL A 32 11.11 2.59 9.96
CA VAL A 32 11.62 1.50 9.12
C VAL A 32 11.10 1.71 7.70
N TYR A 33 12.02 1.88 6.77
CA TYR A 33 11.74 2.10 5.36
C TYR A 33 12.45 1.03 4.55
N ILE A 34 11.68 0.24 3.81
CA ILE A 34 12.17 -0.85 2.97
C ILE A 34 11.59 -0.64 1.58
N PHE A 35 12.45 -0.28 0.63
CA PHE A 35 12.07 0.10 -0.72
C PHE A 35 12.85 -0.66 -1.78
N GLY A 36 12.15 -1.33 -2.70
CA GLY A 36 12.79 -2.11 -3.75
C GLY A 36 13.73 -3.18 -3.18
N CYS A 37 13.36 -3.80 -2.05
CA CYS A 37 14.18 -4.81 -1.39
C CYS A 37 13.50 -6.17 -1.41
N GLY A 38 14.29 -7.23 -1.52
CA GLY A 38 13.92 -8.56 -1.09
C GLY A 38 14.38 -8.80 0.35
N ILE A 39 13.48 -9.13 1.27
CA ILE A 39 13.81 -9.42 2.66
C ILE A 39 13.05 -10.63 3.16
N ARG A 40 13.73 -11.57 3.82
CA ARG A 40 13.03 -12.69 4.49
C ARG A 40 12.11 -12.14 5.57
N PHE A 41 10.85 -12.57 5.57
CA PHE A 41 9.86 -12.15 6.56
C PHE A 41 10.33 -12.36 8.00
N ARG A 42 11.03 -13.48 8.28
CA ARG A 42 11.61 -13.75 9.60
C ARG A 42 12.62 -12.67 10.04
N LEU A 43 13.40 -12.12 9.11
CA LEU A 43 14.33 -11.02 9.38
C LEU A 43 13.56 -9.72 9.59
N LEU A 44 12.58 -9.42 8.73
CA LEU A 44 11.70 -8.26 8.90
C LEU A 44 11.05 -8.26 10.29
N ARG A 45 10.48 -9.39 10.70
CA ARG A 45 9.87 -9.58 12.02
C ARG A 45 10.85 -9.29 13.16
N LYS A 46 12.10 -9.75 13.05
CA LYS A 46 13.15 -9.44 14.06
C LYS A 46 13.50 -7.96 14.15
N ILE A 47 13.34 -7.20 13.06
CA ILE A 47 13.60 -5.76 13.04
C ILE A 47 12.46 -4.99 13.70
N VAL A 48 11.20 -5.37 13.41
CA VAL A 48 10.02 -4.57 13.79
C VAL A 48 9.38 -4.98 15.12
N VAL A 49 9.44 -6.26 15.50
CA VAL A 49 8.83 -6.74 16.75
C VAL A 49 9.56 -6.16 17.96
N GLY A 50 8.80 -5.79 18.98
CA GLY A 50 9.29 -5.12 20.19
C GLY A 50 9.57 -3.63 20.02
N GLN A 51 9.32 -3.06 18.84
CA GLN A 51 9.55 -1.64 18.58
C GLN A 51 8.26 -0.82 18.71
N SER A 52 8.39 0.42 19.19
CA SER A 52 7.33 1.43 19.15
C SER A 52 7.59 2.39 17.98
N LEU A 53 7.33 1.90 16.77
CA LEU A 53 7.54 2.60 15.51
C LEU A 53 6.50 3.71 15.34
N LEU A 54 6.96 4.83 14.77
CA LEU A 54 6.13 5.96 14.35
C LEU A 54 5.79 5.88 12.86
N GLY A 55 6.69 5.30 12.05
CA GLY A 55 6.46 5.16 10.61
C GLY A 55 7.06 3.90 10.03
N VAL A 56 6.30 3.25 9.16
CA VAL A 56 6.74 2.06 8.41
C VAL A 56 6.42 2.26 6.93
N ALA A 57 7.40 2.00 6.08
CA ALA A 57 7.16 1.78 4.66
C ALA A 57 7.74 0.45 4.22
N PHE A 58 6.90 -0.35 3.58
CA PHE A 58 7.26 -1.62 2.99
C PHE A 58 6.80 -1.65 1.53
N ARG A 59 7.74 -1.44 0.62
CA ARG A 59 7.56 -1.55 -0.82
C ARG A 59 8.62 -2.51 -1.35
N PRO A 60 8.34 -3.82 -1.35
CA PRO A 60 9.30 -4.82 -1.82
C PRO A 60 9.56 -4.70 -3.33
N ASP A 61 10.68 -5.27 -3.77
CA ASP A 61 10.93 -5.56 -5.18
C ASP A 61 10.49 -7.00 -5.47
N PRO A 62 9.56 -7.23 -6.41
CA PRO A 62 9.09 -8.56 -6.75
C PRO A 62 10.18 -9.56 -7.11
N ALA A 63 11.10 -9.16 -7.98
CA ALA A 63 12.17 -10.03 -8.46
C ALA A 63 13.12 -10.41 -7.32
N GLN A 64 13.44 -9.45 -6.44
CA GLN A 64 14.30 -9.72 -5.28
C GLN A 64 13.60 -10.55 -4.20
N ILE A 65 12.29 -10.40 -4.01
CA ILE A 65 11.52 -11.25 -3.09
C ILE A 65 11.52 -12.69 -3.58
N GLU A 66 11.19 -12.91 -4.86
CA GLU A 66 11.21 -14.23 -5.49
C GLU A 66 12.57 -14.92 -5.32
N GLU A 67 13.66 -14.20 -5.62
CA GLU A 67 15.04 -14.71 -5.49
C GLU A 67 15.40 -15.14 -4.05
N ILE A 68 14.84 -14.48 -3.03
CA ILE A 68 15.29 -14.63 -1.64
C ILE A 68 14.41 -15.53 -0.78
N THR A 69 13.09 -15.40 -0.96
CA THR A 69 12.10 -16.07 -0.12
C THR A 69 11.40 -17.19 -0.86
N GLY A 70 11.25 -17.10 -2.18
CA GLY A 70 10.37 -17.98 -2.96
C GLY A 70 8.91 -17.98 -2.46
N SER A 71 8.53 -17.00 -1.62
CA SER A 71 7.23 -16.93 -0.94
C SER A 71 6.81 -15.49 -0.69
N ASP A 72 5.55 -15.18 -0.98
CA ASP A 72 4.97 -13.86 -0.73
C ASP A 72 4.82 -13.55 0.77
N ILE A 73 5.12 -12.31 1.15
CA ILE A 73 4.81 -11.78 2.48
C ILE A 73 3.36 -11.27 2.44
N SER A 74 2.49 -11.87 3.26
CA SER A 74 1.09 -11.48 3.34
C SER A 74 0.91 -10.15 4.10
N VAL A 75 -0.15 -9.40 3.78
CA VAL A 75 -0.52 -8.18 4.53
C VAL A 75 -0.83 -8.51 5.99
N PRO A 76 -1.64 -9.54 6.32
CA PRO A 76 -1.92 -9.89 7.71
C PRO A 76 -0.66 -10.18 8.53
N ASP A 77 0.28 -10.95 7.98
CA ASP A 77 1.55 -11.26 8.66
C ASP A 77 2.35 -9.99 8.97
N LEU A 78 2.42 -9.08 8.00
CA LEU A 78 3.10 -7.82 8.15
C LEU A 78 2.43 -6.94 9.21
N LEU A 79 1.10 -6.80 9.16
CA LEU A 79 0.35 -6.03 10.16
C LEU A 79 0.46 -6.65 11.56
N ALA A 80 0.41 -7.97 11.67
CA ALA A 80 0.59 -8.69 12.93
C ALA A 80 1.98 -8.42 13.54
N SER A 81 3.02 -8.34 12.72
CA SER A 81 4.37 -7.99 13.18
C SER A 81 4.49 -6.55 13.73
N LEU A 82 3.54 -5.67 13.41
CA LEU A 82 3.49 -4.28 13.84
C LEU A 82 2.60 -4.05 15.08
N THR A 83 2.07 -5.11 15.70
CA THR A 83 1.15 -5.00 16.85
C THR A 83 1.74 -4.20 18.02
N ASP A 84 3.05 -4.30 18.26
CA ASP A 84 3.73 -3.53 19.32
C ASP A 84 3.73 -2.01 19.06
N SER A 85 3.52 -1.61 17.80
CA SER A 85 3.40 -0.23 17.36
C SER A 85 1.94 0.25 17.26
N LYS A 86 0.94 -0.52 17.69
CA LYS A 86 -0.50 -0.18 17.57
C LYS A 86 -0.88 1.20 18.13
N LEU A 87 -0.18 1.66 19.18
CA LEU A 87 -0.40 2.96 19.82
C LEU A 87 0.58 4.04 19.37
N SER A 88 1.64 3.72 18.61
CA SER A 88 2.66 4.68 18.21
C SER A 88 2.67 4.97 16.70
N LEU A 89 2.22 4.02 15.88
CA LEU A 89 2.29 4.11 14.43
C LEU A 89 1.41 5.24 13.92
N LYS A 90 2.03 6.20 13.22
CA LYS A 90 1.39 7.36 12.61
C LYS A 90 1.36 7.30 11.08
N LYS A 91 2.36 6.64 10.48
CA LYS A 91 2.50 6.56 9.02
C LYS A 91 2.70 5.12 8.59
N LEU A 92 1.91 4.67 7.63
CA LEU A 92 1.98 3.32 7.10
C LEU A 92 1.93 3.36 5.57
N THR A 93 2.97 2.82 4.95
CA THR A 93 3.04 2.62 3.51
C THR A 93 3.23 1.13 3.26
N LEU A 94 2.27 0.45 2.63
CA LEU A 94 2.32 -0.99 2.40
C LEU A 94 1.97 -1.33 0.96
N PHE A 95 2.86 -2.06 0.29
CA PHE A 95 2.61 -2.62 -1.04
C PHE A 95 2.71 -4.14 -0.97
N PRO A 96 1.60 -4.85 -0.77
CA PRO A 96 1.58 -6.31 -0.81
C PRO A 96 2.17 -6.89 -2.10
N MET A 97 2.92 -7.98 -1.95
CA MET A 97 3.42 -8.83 -3.04
C MET A 97 2.36 -9.80 -3.56
N GLY A 98 1.36 -10.15 -2.74
CA GLY A 98 0.25 -11.01 -3.14
C GLY A 98 -1.04 -10.55 -2.50
N ILE A 99 -2.15 -10.66 -3.24
CA ILE A 99 -3.50 -10.45 -2.71
C ILE A 99 -3.96 -11.80 -2.16
N ARG A 100 -3.60 -12.10 -0.91
CA ARG A 100 -4.28 -13.17 -0.19
C ARG A 100 -5.54 -12.58 0.41
N LEU A 101 -6.68 -13.24 0.17
CA LEU A 101 -8.03 -12.87 0.63
C LEU A 101 -8.20 -13.11 2.14
N GLU A 102 -7.21 -12.73 2.93
CA GLU A 102 -7.24 -12.84 4.37
C GLU A 102 -7.57 -11.46 4.95
N TYR A 103 -8.69 -11.40 5.67
CA TYR A 103 -9.18 -10.15 6.26
C TYR A 103 -8.12 -9.52 7.15
N SER A 104 -7.72 -8.31 6.80
CA SER A 104 -6.73 -7.54 7.54
C SER A 104 -7.39 -6.22 7.92
N SER A 105 -7.29 -5.75 9.17
CA SER A 105 -7.92 -4.49 9.61
C SER A 105 -6.88 -3.50 10.15
N LEU A 106 -6.94 -2.25 9.68
CA LEU A 106 -6.07 -1.17 10.16
C LEU A 106 -6.62 -0.45 11.41
N LEU A 107 -7.84 -0.81 11.86
CA LEU A 107 -8.47 -0.20 13.04
C LEU A 107 -7.66 -0.36 14.33
N MET A 108 -6.79 -1.37 14.41
CA MET A 108 -5.90 -1.55 15.56
C MET A 108 -4.89 -0.41 15.73
N PHE A 109 -4.53 0.31 14.65
CA PHE A 109 -3.58 1.42 14.68
C PHE A 109 -4.29 2.74 14.98
N LYS A 110 -4.64 2.96 16.25
CA LYS A 110 -5.47 4.08 16.69
C LYS A 110 -4.90 5.45 16.33
N ASN A 111 -3.58 5.58 16.22
CA ASN A 111 -2.88 6.84 15.95
C ASN A 111 -2.42 6.95 14.49
N LEU A 112 -2.89 6.08 13.60
CA LEU A 112 -2.54 6.15 12.19
C LEU A 112 -3.15 7.40 11.56
N GLU A 113 -2.28 8.29 11.08
CA GLU A 113 -2.63 9.57 10.48
C GLU A 113 -2.46 9.53 8.95
N ALA A 114 -1.49 8.76 8.44
CA ALA A 114 -1.22 8.67 7.00
C ALA A 114 -1.12 7.22 6.53
N LEU A 115 -1.85 6.91 5.45
CA LEU A 115 -1.86 5.60 4.79
C LEU A 115 -1.52 5.74 3.31
N GLU A 116 -0.59 4.92 2.82
CA GLU A 116 -0.30 4.77 1.39
C GLU A 116 -0.30 3.30 0.99
N VAL A 117 -1.16 2.93 0.05
CA VAL A 117 -1.39 1.53 -0.33
C VAL A 117 -1.69 1.41 -1.83
N PRO A 118 -1.42 0.26 -2.47
CA PRO A 118 -1.97 -0.04 -3.77
C PRO A 118 -3.49 -0.21 -3.66
N TYR A 119 -4.16 -0.03 -4.78
CA TYR A 119 -5.58 -0.29 -4.92
C TYR A 119 -5.98 -1.70 -4.43
N ALA A 120 -7.10 -1.75 -3.70
CA ALA A 120 -7.78 -2.93 -3.11
C ALA A 120 -6.99 -3.80 -2.12
N GLY A 121 -5.67 -3.98 -2.28
CA GLY A 121 -4.91 -5.03 -1.56
C GLY A 121 -4.84 -4.88 -0.04
N VAL A 122 -4.76 -3.64 0.48
CA VAL A 122 -4.74 -3.38 1.94
C VAL A 122 -6.11 -2.95 2.47
N LEU A 123 -7.01 -2.52 1.58
CA LEU A 123 -8.37 -2.11 1.94
C LEU A 123 -9.36 -3.28 1.97
N ASP A 124 -8.90 -4.48 1.59
CA ASP A 124 -9.68 -5.72 1.55
C ASP A 124 -11.01 -5.58 0.79
N ILE A 125 -10.98 -4.86 -0.33
CA ILE A 125 -12.15 -4.69 -1.20
C ILE A 125 -12.05 -5.75 -2.31
N PRO A 126 -13.03 -6.69 -2.42
CA PRO A 126 -13.03 -7.70 -3.48
C PRO A 126 -13.00 -7.06 -4.85
N ARG A 127 -12.23 -7.57 -5.82
CA ARG A 127 -12.01 -6.90 -7.12
C ARG A 127 -13.27 -6.69 -7.97
N ASP A 128 -14.29 -7.51 -7.75
CA ASP A 128 -15.58 -7.50 -8.44
C ASP A 128 -16.66 -6.71 -7.70
N GLU A 129 -16.40 -6.29 -6.46
CA GLU A 129 -17.34 -5.50 -5.68
C GLU A 129 -17.52 -4.11 -6.30
N THR A 130 -18.74 -3.73 -6.62
CA THR A 130 -19.06 -2.42 -7.21
C THR A 130 -20.24 -1.73 -6.52
N ASP A 131 -20.88 -2.39 -5.55
CA ASP A 131 -21.96 -1.81 -4.76
C ASP A 131 -21.41 -0.68 -3.86
N PRO A 132 -21.91 0.56 -4.02
CA PRO A 132 -21.50 1.67 -3.18
C PRO A 132 -21.70 1.44 -1.68
N LYS A 133 -22.74 0.70 -1.27
CA LYS A 133 -23.02 0.45 0.15
C LYS A 133 -22.04 -0.57 0.74
N ALA A 134 -21.76 -1.66 0.02
CA ALA A 134 -20.74 -2.63 0.41
C ALA A 134 -19.35 -1.98 0.53
N ILE A 135 -18.92 -1.21 -0.48
CA ILE A 135 -17.64 -0.50 -0.46
C ILE A 135 -17.56 0.50 0.69
N TYR A 136 -18.65 1.23 0.97
CA TYR A 136 -18.71 2.14 2.11
C TYR A 136 -18.49 1.41 3.44
N ALA A 137 -19.18 0.28 3.65
CA ALA A 137 -19.04 -0.52 4.86
C ALA A 137 -17.62 -1.08 5.00
N LEU A 138 -17.06 -1.64 3.93
CA LEU A 138 -15.69 -2.16 3.92
C LEU A 138 -14.68 -1.06 4.28
N LEU A 139 -14.75 0.11 3.66
CA LEU A 139 -13.85 1.22 3.98
C LEU A 139 -13.99 1.68 5.44
N ALA A 140 -15.22 1.71 5.96
CA ALA A 140 -15.51 2.09 7.35
C ALA A 140 -14.95 1.09 8.37
N ASP A 141 -15.02 -0.21 8.08
CA ASP A 141 -14.55 -1.30 8.94
C ASP A 141 -13.02 -1.50 8.87
N GLN A 142 -12.39 -0.84 7.90
CA GLN A 142 -10.97 -1.00 7.61
C GLN A 142 -10.12 0.17 8.09
N LEU A 143 -10.57 1.40 7.81
CA LEU A 143 -9.75 2.59 7.99
C LEU A 143 -9.95 3.25 9.36
N PRO A 144 -8.85 3.64 10.05
CA PRO A 144 -8.96 4.28 11.35
C PRO A 144 -9.49 5.73 11.23
N ALA A 145 -10.34 6.14 12.18
CA ALA A 145 -10.98 7.45 12.19
C ALA A 145 -10.01 8.65 12.26
N ASN A 146 -8.77 8.42 12.71
CA ASN A 146 -7.74 9.46 12.86
C ASN A 146 -6.97 9.77 11.56
N LEU A 147 -7.29 9.09 10.47
CA LEU A 147 -6.62 9.30 9.19
C LEU A 147 -6.80 10.76 8.72
N THR A 148 -5.69 11.44 8.50
CA THR A 148 -5.62 12.76 7.88
C THR A 148 -5.27 12.65 6.41
N HIS A 149 -4.43 11.69 6.03
CA HIS A 149 -3.94 11.51 4.67
C HIS A 149 -4.17 10.09 4.16
N ILE A 150 -4.76 9.96 2.96
CA ILE A 150 -4.82 8.70 2.23
C ILE A 150 -4.19 8.85 0.85
N SER A 151 -3.36 7.88 0.45
CA SER A 151 -2.75 7.83 -0.87
C SER A 151 -2.99 6.46 -1.49
N LEU A 152 -3.85 6.41 -2.51
CA LEU A 152 -4.10 5.20 -3.27
C LEU A 152 -3.25 5.24 -4.54
N ARG A 153 -2.46 4.19 -4.74
CA ARG A 153 -1.59 4.00 -5.90
C ARG A 153 -2.08 2.88 -6.78
N TYR A 154 -1.57 2.84 -8.01
CA TYR A 154 -1.84 1.76 -8.95
C TYR A 154 -3.34 1.67 -9.27
N LEU A 155 -3.98 2.83 -9.47
CA LEU A 155 -5.40 2.91 -9.79
C LEU A 155 -5.63 2.72 -11.30
N ALA A 156 -6.64 1.94 -11.64
CA ALA A 156 -7.26 1.94 -12.96
C ALA A 156 -8.47 2.90 -12.95
N TYR A 157 -8.86 3.43 -14.11
CA TYR A 157 -10.06 4.29 -14.19
C TYR A 157 -11.30 3.47 -14.54
N ASP A 158 -11.70 2.59 -13.61
CA ASP A 158 -12.84 1.68 -13.72
C ASP A 158 -14.00 2.06 -12.79
N ILE A 159 -15.10 1.31 -12.87
CA ILE A 159 -16.31 1.55 -12.06
C ILE A 159 -16.00 1.44 -10.56
N GLN A 160 -15.27 0.41 -10.16
CA GLN A 160 -14.98 0.18 -8.74
C GLN A 160 -14.13 1.32 -8.15
N THR A 161 -13.10 1.76 -8.86
CA THR A 161 -12.25 2.87 -8.44
C THR A 161 -13.06 4.15 -8.28
N LYS A 162 -13.96 4.44 -9.22
CA LYS A 162 -14.90 5.56 -9.12
C LYS A 162 -15.77 5.47 -7.86
N VAL A 163 -16.30 4.30 -7.55
CA VAL A 163 -17.11 4.09 -6.35
C VAL A 163 -16.28 4.31 -5.08
N ILE A 164 -15.05 3.76 -5.00
CA ILE A 164 -14.15 3.96 -3.85
C ILE A 164 -13.82 5.43 -3.62
N ILE A 165 -13.45 6.16 -4.69
CA ILE A 165 -13.19 7.61 -4.62
C ILE A 165 -14.43 8.35 -4.11
N GLY A 166 -15.61 8.03 -4.64
CA GLY A 166 -16.87 8.60 -4.15
C GLY A 166 -17.15 8.31 -2.67
N GLN A 167 -16.96 7.06 -2.24
CA GLN A 167 -17.23 6.64 -0.85
C GLN A 167 -16.27 7.26 0.15
N LEU A 168 -15.00 7.50 -0.19
CA LEU A 168 -14.03 8.17 0.68
C LEU A 168 -14.49 9.60 1.05
N ALA A 169 -14.99 10.36 0.08
CA ALA A 169 -15.56 11.69 0.37
C ALA A 169 -16.85 11.58 1.20
N LEU A 170 -17.70 10.59 0.93
CA LEU A 170 -18.93 10.37 1.71
C LEU A 170 -18.63 10.04 3.18
N LEU A 171 -17.59 9.24 3.46
CA LEU A 171 -17.16 8.90 4.82
C LEU A 171 -16.73 10.14 5.63
N LYS A 172 -16.08 11.12 4.98
CA LYS A 172 -15.75 12.42 5.58
C LYS A 172 -17.00 13.23 5.90
N THR A 173 -17.92 13.40 4.94
CA THR A 173 -19.15 14.19 5.14
C THR A 173 -20.05 13.60 6.23
N ARG A 174 -20.05 12.27 6.39
CA ARG A 174 -20.73 11.56 7.49
C ARG A 174 -19.95 11.53 8.80
N LYS A 175 -18.86 12.30 8.90
CA LYS A 175 -18.01 12.46 10.10
C LYS A 175 -17.30 11.20 10.57
N MET A 176 -17.23 10.14 9.76
CA MET A 176 -16.47 8.93 10.11
C MET A 176 -14.97 9.16 10.00
N PHE A 177 -14.54 9.87 8.96
CA PHE A 177 -13.14 10.32 8.79
C PHE A 177 -13.03 11.83 8.92
N SER A 178 -13.52 12.37 10.05
CA SER A 178 -13.60 13.82 10.28
C SER A 178 -12.27 14.56 10.15
N ARG A 179 -11.13 13.85 10.27
CA ARG A 179 -9.78 14.42 10.17
C ARG A 179 -9.14 14.32 8.78
N LEU A 180 -9.72 13.57 7.85
CA LEU A 180 -9.17 13.37 6.50
C LEU A 180 -9.15 14.70 5.74
N ASP A 181 -7.98 15.26 5.49
CA ASP A 181 -7.79 16.56 4.84
C ASP A 181 -7.13 16.42 3.46
N MET A 182 -6.48 15.29 3.18
CA MET A 182 -5.80 15.05 1.91
C MET A 182 -6.07 13.64 1.37
N ALA A 183 -6.46 13.58 0.10
CA ALA A 183 -6.55 12.33 -0.66
C ALA A 183 -5.70 12.43 -1.94
N ARG A 184 -4.79 11.47 -2.12
CA ARG A 184 -3.93 11.36 -3.30
C ARG A 184 -4.33 10.12 -4.10
N PHE A 185 -4.62 10.32 -5.38
CA PHE A 185 -4.98 9.26 -6.32
C PHE A 185 -3.92 9.20 -7.43
N ILE A 186 -3.20 8.08 -7.53
CA ILE A 186 -2.17 7.88 -8.53
C ILE A 186 -2.62 6.76 -9.47
N PHE A 187 -3.04 7.18 -10.67
CA PHE A 187 -3.43 6.31 -11.76
C PHE A 187 -2.21 5.83 -12.54
N TYR A 188 -2.27 4.59 -13.05
CA TYR A 188 -1.19 3.98 -13.82
C TYR A 188 -1.69 3.60 -15.20
N ASN A 189 -0.88 3.88 -16.22
CA ASN A 189 -1.22 3.74 -17.64
C ASN A 189 -1.03 2.33 -18.23
N ALA A 190 -1.02 1.28 -17.40
CA ALA A 190 -0.78 -0.07 -17.89
C ALA A 190 -2.11 -0.77 -18.27
N VAL A 191 -2.26 -1.10 -19.56
CA VAL A 191 -3.37 -1.90 -20.14
C VAL A 191 -3.48 -3.29 -19.51
N ALA A 192 -2.40 -3.76 -18.91
CA ALA A 192 -2.42 -4.86 -17.96
C ALA A 192 -1.83 -4.32 -16.67
N PHE A 193 -2.63 -4.26 -15.60
CA PHE A 193 -2.07 -4.84 -14.40
C PHE A 193 -1.85 -6.30 -14.76
N PRO A 194 -0.61 -6.79 -14.93
CA PRO A 194 -0.42 -8.13 -14.45
C PRO A 194 -0.89 -8.02 -13.00
N SER A 195 -1.90 -8.78 -12.61
CA SER A 195 -1.91 -9.31 -11.25
C SER A 195 -0.44 -9.60 -10.92
N ILE A 196 0.08 -9.27 -9.74
CA ILE A 196 1.48 -9.59 -9.45
C ILE A 196 1.80 -11.10 -9.76
N ALA A 197 0.77 -11.95 -9.86
CA ALA A 197 0.78 -13.29 -10.47
C ALA A 197 1.11 -13.45 -11.99
N GLN A 198 1.02 -12.45 -12.87
CA GLN A 198 1.23 -12.57 -14.32
C GLN A 198 2.63 -12.15 -14.77
N VAL A 199 3.36 -11.35 -13.98
CA VAL A 199 4.82 -11.18 -14.19
C VAL A 199 5.56 -12.49 -13.86
N LEU A 200 4.95 -13.34 -13.02
CA LEU A 200 5.53 -14.59 -12.51
C LEU A 200 5.34 -15.83 -13.42
N SER A 201 4.79 -15.70 -14.63
CA SER A 201 4.69 -16.83 -15.57
C SER A 201 5.57 -16.70 -16.82
N ILE A 202 6.35 -15.62 -16.95
CA ILE A 202 7.30 -15.44 -18.07
C ILE A 202 8.76 -15.60 -17.58
N GLY A 203 8.98 -16.47 -16.60
CA GLY A 203 10.29 -16.84 -16.07
C GLY A 203 10.89 -18.10 -16.69
N GLY A 204 10.54 -18.43 -17.93
CA GLY A 204 11.23 -19.45 -18.73
C GLY A 204 12.21 -18.78 -19.70
N PRO A 205 13.43 -19.32 -19.93
CA PRO A 205 14.47 -18.67 -20.73
C PRO A 205 14.19 -18.65 -22.26
N THR A 206 12.94 -18.76 -22.70
CA THR A 206 12.56 -18.77 -24.13
C THR A 206 11.18 -18.13 -24.39
N GLY A 207 10.85 -17.04 -23.69
CA GLY A 207 9.67 -16.23 -24.00
C GLY A 207 10.09 -14.81 -24.35
N ALA A 208 10.62 -14.60 -25.55
CA ALA A 208 10.70 -13.26 -26.12
C ALA A 208 9.26 -12.70 -26.10
N LEU A 209 8.99 -11.76 -25.19
CA LEU A 209 7.88 -10.85 -25.34
C LEU A 209 8.12 -10.16 -26.68
N ASP A 210 7.36 -10.55 -27.70
CA ASP A 210 7.33 -9.86 -28.97
C ASP A 210 7.19 -8.37 -28.66
N ALA A 211 8.26 -7.64 -29.00
CA ALA A 211 8.31 -6.20 -28.98
C ALA A 211 7.31 -5.68 -30.02
N GLY A 212 6.03 -5.63 -29.64
CA GLY A 212 4.94 -5.36 -30.57
C GLY A 212 3.59 -5.03 -29.93
N THR A 213 3.44 -5.07 -28.61
CA THR A 213 2.29 -4.41 -27.97
C THR A 213 2.47 -2.91 -28.11
N ILE A 214 1.76 -2.33 -29.07
CA ILE A 214 1.52 -0.89 -29.17
C ILE A 214 0.99 -0.46 -27.80
N TRP A 215 1.83 0.24 -27.04
CA TRP A 215 1.44 0.95 -25.82
C TRP A 215 0.59 2.13 -26.28
N ASP A 216 -0.65 1.88 -26.67
CA ASP A 216 -1.57 2.97 -26.95
C ASP A 216 -1.65 3.79 -25.66
N PRO A 217 -1.28 5.08 -25.68
CA PRO A 217 -1.32 5.91 -24.50
C PRO A 217 -2.78 5.96 -24.04
N LEU A 218 -3.05 5.36 -22.88
CA LEU A 218 -4.36 5.44 -22.28
C LEU A 218 -4.72 6.92 -22.08
N PRO A 219 -5.99 7.30 -22.32
CA PRO A 219 -6.40 8.69 -22.24
C PRO A 219 -6.05 9.28 -20.88
N ASN A 220 -5.59 10.55 -20.87
CA ASN A 220 -5.29 11.26 -19.62
C ASN A 220 -6.56 11.33 -18.75
N PHE A 221 -6.56 10.63 -17.61
CA PHE A 221 -7.70 10.53 -16.71
C PHE A 221 -7.70 11.65 -15.66
N VAL A 222 -6.60 12.38 -15.48
CA VAL A 222 -6.48 13.43 -14.47
C VAL A 222 -7.60 14.48 -14.60
N PRO A 223 -7.89 15.06 -15.79
CA PRO A 223 -8.96 16.04 -15.92
C PRO A 223 -10.33 15.43 -15.64
N LYS A 224 -10.59 14.21 -16.11
CA LYS A 224 -11.87 13.51 -15.92
C LYS A 224 -12.16 13.22 -14.45
N VAL A 225 -11.17 12.73 -13.71
CA VAL A 225 -11.29 12.49 -12.26
C VAL A 225 -11.54 13.81 -11.52
N GLN A 226 -10.85 14.89 -11.90
CA GLN A 226 -11.06 16.20 -11.30
C GLN A 226 -12.45 16.77 -11.60
N GLU A 227 -12.95 16.61 -12.82
CA GLU A 227 -14.29 17.02 -13.22
C GLU A 227 -15.37 16.24 -12.45
N GLU A 228 -15.26 14.91 -12.41
CA GLU A 228 -16.25 14.04 -11.76
C GLU A 228 -16.27 14.19 -10.23
N PHE A 229 -15.11 14.31 -9.58
CA PHE A 229 -15.01 14.23 -8.11
C PHE A 229 -14.52 15.52 -7.44
N GLY A 230 -13.96 16.48 -8.18
CA GLY A 230 -13.33 17.67 -7.59
C GLY A 230 -14.29 18.50 -6.76
N LYS A 231 -15.53 18.67 -7.22
CA LYS A 231 -16.58 19.37 -6.45
C LYS A 231 -16.91 18.62 -5.15
N LEU A 232 -17.11 17.30 -5.22
CA LEU A 232 -17.40 16.45 -4.08
C LEU A 232 -16.31 16.53 -2.99
N TYR A 233 -15.04 16.47 -3.39
CA TYR A 233 -13.90 16.57 -2.47
C TYR A 233 -13.78 17.96 -1.84
N LYS A 234 -13.97 19.01 -2.65
CA LYS A 234 -13.99 20.40 -2.17
C LYS A 234 -15.08 20.61 -1.13
N GLU A 235 -16.29 20.11 -1.38
CA GLU A 235 -17.43 20.21 -0.45
C GLU A 235 -17.21 19.39 0.83
N ALA A 236 -16.53 18.24 0.73
CA ALA A 236 -16.11 17.45 1.88
C ALA A 236 -14.96 18.08 2.68
N GLY A 237 -14.34 19.16 2.19
CA GLY A 237 -13.18 19.80 2.81
C GLY A 237 -11.90 18.97 2.71
N ILE A 238 -11.74 18.21 1.62
CA ILE A 238 -10.58 17.36 1.36
C ILE A 238 -9.82 17.95 0.15
N TYR A 239 -8.52 18.17 0.31
CA TYR A 239 -7.62 18.46 -0.79
C TYR A 239 -7.38 17.20 -1.62
N MET A 240 -7.85 17.19 -2.86
CA MET A 240 -7.67 16.10 -3.80
C MET A 240 -6.47 16.35 -4.71
N LEU A 241 -5.52 15.41 -4.71
CA LEU A 241 -4.38 15.40 -5.63
C LEU A 241 -4.45 14.19 -6.55
N VAL A 242 -4.66 14.43 -7.84
CA VAL A 242 -4.70 13.38 -8.86
C VAL A 242 -3.41 13.42 -9.68
N LYS A 243 -2.78 12.26 -9.87
CA LYS A 243 -1.60 12.07 -10.70
C LYS A 243 -1.77 10.86 -11.61
N GLN A 244 -1.06 10.88 -12.73
CA GLN A 244 -0.95 9.75 -13.66
C GLN A 244 0.53 9.43 -13.88
N SER A 245 0.88 8.14 -13.89
CA SER A 245 2.24 7.62 -14.09
C SER A 245 2.27 6.67 -15.28
N ASP A 246 3.30 6.81 -16.12
CA ASP A 246 3.58 5.92 -17.27
C ASP A 246 4.52 4.76 -16.92
N TYR A 247 5.14 4.79 -15.75
CA TYR A 247 6.12 3.82 -15.24
C TYR A 247 5.49 2.77 -14.34
#